data_AF-A0A9W6GJ85-F1
#
_entry.id   AF-A0A9W6GJ85-F1
#
_cell.length_a   1.000
_cell.length_b   1.000
_cell.length_c   1.000
_cell.angle_alpha   90.00
_cell.angle_beta   90.00
_cell.angle_gamma   90.00
#
_symmetry.space_group_name_H-M   'P 1'
#
loop_
_entity.id
_entity.type
_entity.pdbx_description
1 polymer ?
#
loop_
_entity_poly.entity_id
_entity_poly.type
_entity_poly.pdbx_seq_one_letter_code
_entity_poly.pdbx_strand_id
1 'polypeptide(L)'
;MKVRRSYVRIIYEGRDITGEITPYLKSASYTDNLDKGDSASFTLLGDKWINQWPILKGDKFQMEIVVTNWLQEGDDRSLNCGTFTVDDISFSGAPDLMTVSGTSMDISKGLKDVKRDGTWENISLREVAQEIAKKNSMRLFYGYEKDILYDKIDQIKESDSHLLYRIAREQGLKMKITDSQIIIFDEEKYESLESIISFNKSSLIKYNLQCDDLDVYDTCEITYYDPDLGEQLKGRFEAPASRLYKAKTGKVLYKNMDTGVTGRTKEEKEKFLDERAKKLLRSSNRNETKVSISNMGDVGYAPGLTMSLNGFGIYSGTYLIESVTHSLDKGYICSISGKRRLAF
;
A
#
# COMPACT_ATOMS: atom_id res chain seq x y z
N MET A 1 -22.78 -4.42 32.23
CA MET A 1 -21.91 -3.93 31.14
C MET A 1 -20.82 -4.96 30.93
N LYS A 2 -20.86 -5.68 29.81
CA LYS A 2 -19.79 -6.65 29.49
C LYS A 2 -18.49 -5.91 29.19
N VAL A 3 -17.36 -6.48 29.62
CA VAL A 3 -16.04 -5.86 29.46
C VAL A 3 -15.59 -6.00 28.00
N ARG A 4 -15.01 -4.93 27.44
CA ARG A 4 -14.33 -4.92 26.13
C ARG A 4 -13.20 -5.95 26.11
N ARG A 5 -13.10 -6.74 25.04
CA ARG A 5 -11.97 -7.66 24.85
C ARG A 5 -11.51 -7.64 23.41
N SER A 6 -10.20 -7.80 23.24
CA SER A 6 -9.54 -7.99 21.95
C SER A 6 -8.59 -9.17 22.07
N TYR A 7 -8.50 -10.00 21.04
CA TYR A 7 -7.52 -11.08 20.96
C TYR A 7 -7.16 -11.35 19.50
N VAL A 8 -6.10 -12.13 19.29
CA VAL A 8 -5.68 -12.57 17.97
C VAL A 8 -5.93 -14.06 17.85
N ARG A 9 -6.52 -14.46 16.72
CA ARG A 9 -6.61 -15.84 16.28
C ARG A 9 -5.49 -16.13 15.30
N ILE A 10 -4.79 -17.24 15.50
CA ILE A 10 -3.68 -17.68 14.64
C ILE A 10 -3.94 -19.09 14.14
N ILE A 11 -3.94 -19.24 12.82
CA ILE A 11 -3.96 -20.54 12.15
C ILE A 11 -2.57 -20.76 11.56
N TYR A 12 -1.87 -21.78 12.02
CA TYR A 12 -0.50 -22.11 11.62
C TYR A 12 -0.49 -23.41 10.84
N GLU A 13 0.04 -23.41 9.61
CA GLU A 13 0.05 -24.57 8.72
C GLU A 13 -1.32 -25.25 8.61
N GLY A 14 -2.39 -24.44 8.56
CA GLY A 14 -3.78 -24.90 8.45
C GLY A 14 -4.44 -25.37 9.76
N ARG A 15 -3.71 -25.40 10.89
CA ARG A 15 -4.26 -25.73 12.21
C ARG A 15 -4.47 -24.47 13.04
N ASP A 16 -5.65 -24.33 13.65
CA ASP A 16 -5.88 -23.29 14.66
C ASP A 16 -5.06 -23.60 15.93
N ILE A 17 -4.15 -22.70 16.29
CA ILE A 17 -3.27 -22.84 17.45
C ILE A 17 -3.54 -21.79 18.53
N THR A 18 -4.65 -21.05 18.39
CA THR A 18 -4.96 -19.86 19.20
C THR A 18 -4.97 -20.19 20.69
N GLY A 19 -5.61 -21.30 21.08
CA GLY A 19 -5.70 -21.72 22.48
C GLY A 19 -4.33 -22.07 23.07
N GLU A 20 -3.47 -22.73 22.29
CA GLU A 20 -2.14 -23.16 22.71
C GLU A 20 -1.18 -21.98 22.88
N ILE A 21 -1.28 -20.95 22.04
CA ILE A 21 -0.37 -19.78 22.11
C ILE A 21 -0.86 -18.69 23.06
N THR A 22 -2.17 -18.57 23.32
CA THR A 22 -2.74 -17.47 24.12
C THR A 22 -2.06 -17.27 25.48
N PRO A 23 -1.73 -18.32 26.27
CA PRO A 23 -1.04 -18.14 27.55
C PRO A 23 0.39 -17.56 27.43
N TYR A 24 0.99 -17.67 26.25
CA TYR A 24 2.36 -17.28 25.97
C TYR A 24 2.46 -16.03 25.09
N LEU A 25 1.36 -15.62 24.44
CA LEU A 25 1.31 -14.46 23.56
C LEU A 25 1.56 -13.17 24.36
N LYS A 26 2.64 -12.46 24.01
CA LYS A 26 3.00 -11.17 24.59
C LYS A 26 2.51 -10.00 23.78
N SER A 27 2.62 -10.11 22.47
CA SER A 27 2.15 -9.09 21.54
C SER A 27 1.88 -9.67 20.18
N ALA A 28 1.00 -9.03 19.43
CA ALA A 28 0.82 -9.25 18.01
C ALA A 28 0.72 -7.90 17.30
N SER A 29 1.21 -7.84 16.07
CA SER A 29 1.14 -6.66 15.23
C SER A 29 0.80 -7.06 13.80
N TYR A 30 -0.14 -6.34 13.19
CA TYR A 30 -0.46 -6.46 11.77
C TYR A 30 -0.37 -5.08 11.13
N THR A 31 0.37 -4.97 10.02
CA THR A 31 0.47 -3.74 9.23
C THR A 31 -0.08 -3.99 7.84
N ASP A 32 -1.20 -3.34 7.55
CA ASP A 32 -1.80 -3.25 6.22
C ASP A 32 -1.26 -2.00 5.51
N ASN A 33 -0.86 -2.15 4.26
CA ASN A 33 -0.36 -1.06 3.41
C ASN A 33 -1.19 -0.92 2.12
N LEU A 34 -1.30 0.30 1.62
CA LEU A 34 -2.04 0.58 0.38
C LEU A 34 -1.29 0.08 -0.88
N ASP A 35 0.01 0.35 -0.99
CA ASP A 35 0.82 0.08 -2.19
C ASP A 35 2.10 -0.73 -1.90
N LYS A 36 2.21 -1.31 -0.70
CA LYS A 36 3.30 -2.20 -0.27
C LYS A 36 2.72 -3.54 0.20
N GLY A 37 3.57 -4.54 0.35
CA GLY A 37 3.18 -5.79 0.97
C GLY A 37 2.80 -5.59 2.43
N ASP A 38 1.83 -6.37 2.89
CA ASP A 38 1.42 -6.41 4.30
C ASP A 38 2.36 -7.28 5.10
N SER A 39 2.45 -7.01 6.40
CA SER A 39 3.30 -7.76 7.33
C SER A 39 2.54 -8.04 8.62
N ALA A 40 2.78 -9.21 9.20
CA ALA A 40 2.27 -9.56 10.51
C ALA A 40 3.40 -10.14 11.37
N SER A 41 3.30 -9.94 12.67
CA SER A 41 4.22 -10.51 13.64
C SER A 41 3.51 -10.84 14.95
N PHE A 42 4.04 -11.83 15.66
CA PHE A 42 3.60 -12.14 17.01
C PHE A 42 4.79 -12.58 17.87
N THR A 43 4.73 -12.26 19.14
CA THR A 43 5.78 -12.55 20.12
C THR A 43 5.26 -13.51 21.17
N LEU A 44 5.95 -14.62 21.35
CA LEU A 44 5.63 -15.67 22.32
C LEU A 44 6.69 -15.72 23.44
N LEU A 45 6.24 -15.97 24.65
CA LEU A 45 7.08 -16.21 25.82
C LEU A 45 7.54 -17.67 25.88
N GLY A 46 8.82 -17.86 26.23
CA GLY A 46 9.43 -19.16 26.50
C GLY A 46 10.20 -19.74 25.31
N ASP A 47 10.98 -20.77 25.60
CA ASP A 47 11.88 -21.47 24.68
C ASP A 47 11.22 -22.68 23.96
N LYS A 48 10.02 -23.07 24.41
CA LYS A 48 9.23 -24.18 23.85
C LYS A 48 9.09 -24.10 22.32
N TRP A 49 8.99 -22.89 21.78
CA TRP A 49 8.76 -22.59 20.36
C TRP A 49 10.00 -22.79 19.48
N ILE A 50 11.14 -23.08 20.10
CA ILE A 50 12.38 -23.46 19.41
C ILE A 50 12.71 -24.92 19.69
N ASN A 51 12.40 -25.40 20.89
CA ASN A 51 12.78 -26.75 21.34
C ASN A 51 11.73 -27.83 21.00
N GLN A 52 10.46 -27.60 21.35
CA GLN A 52 9.41 -28.62 21.26
C GLN A 52 8.50 -28.43 20.05
N TRP A 53 8.24 -27.18 19.68
CA TRP A 53 7.39 -26.82 18.55
C TRP A 53 8.09 -25.76 17.71
N PRO A 54 9.12 -26.17 16.93
CA PRO A 54 9.88 -25.24 16.12
C PRO A 54 8.98 -24.63 15.03
N ILE A 55 8.97 -23.29 14.98
CA ILE A 55 8.43 -22.52 13.85
C ILE A 55 9.57 -22.31 12.86
N LEU A 56 9.34 -22.61 11.59
CA LEU A 56 10.38 -22.55 10.55
C LEU A 56 10.12 -21.42 9.56
N LYS A 57 11.20 -20.94 8.94
CA LYS A 57 11.08 -20.00 7.82
C LYS A 57 10.43 -20.69 6.62
N GLY A 58 9.51 -20.01 5.97
CA GLY A 58 8.70 -20.54 4.88
C GLY A 58 7.35 -21.11 5.32
N ASP A 59 7.16 -21.38 6.62
CA ASP A 59 5.87 -21.81 7.15
C ASP A 59 4.83 -20.69 6.99
N LYS A 60 3.56 -21.06 6.91
CA LYS A 60 2.44 -20.15 6.68
C LYS A 60 1.61 -20.02 7.94
N PHE A 61 1.25 -18.77 8.25
CA PHE A 61 0.27 -18.49 9.28
C PHE A 61 -0.78 -17.49 8.78
N GLN A 62 -2.01 -17.65 9.24
CA GLN A 62 -3.08 -16.69 9.08
C GLN A 62 -3.33 -15.99 10.40
N MET A 63 -3.61 -14.69 10.33
CA MET A 63 -3.91 -13.87 11.49
C MET A 63 -5.29 -13.25 11.35
N GLU A 64 -6.07 -13.30 12.42
CA GLU A 64 -7.35 -12.58 12.53
C GLU A 64 -7.39 -11.83 13.86
N ILE A 65 -7.73 -10.55 13.81
CA ILE A 65 -7.93 -9.73 15.02
C ILE A 65 -9.41 -9.73 15.35
N VAL A 66 -9.77 -10.14 16.56
CA VAL A 66 -11.16 -10.20 17.01
C VAL A 66 -11.37 -9.21 18.15
N VAL A 67 -12.44 -8.42 18.05
CA VAL A 67 -12.89 -7.51 19.11
C VAL A 67 -14.30 -7.87 19.55
N THR A 68 -14.57 -7.76 20.84
CA THR A 68 -15.88 -8.06 21.43
C THR A 68 -16.33 -6.98 22.40
N ASN A 69 -17.63 -6.68 22.37
CA ASN A 69 -18.25 -5.57 23.08
C ASN A 69 -17.50 -4.24 22.92
N TRP A 70 -16.93 -3.99 21.72
CA TRP A 70 -15.83 -3.05 21.54
C TRP A 70 -16.25 -1.59 21.68
N LEU A 71 -17.09 -1.07 20.79
CA LEU A 71 -17.64 0.28 20.95
C LEU A 71 -18.81 0.29 21.94
N GLN A 72 -19.66 -0.73 21.86
CA GLN A 72 -20.83 -0.94 22.71
C GLN A 72 -21.07 -2.43 23.01
N GLU A 73 -21.93 -2.75 23.97
CA GLU A 73 -22.30 -4.14 24.26
C GLU A 73 -22.92 -4.80 23.02
N GLY A 74 -22.41 -5.97 22.64
CA GLY A 74 -22.79 -6.67 21.41
C GLY A 74 -22.06 -6.22 20.13
N ASP A 75 -21.18 -5.22 20.19
CA ASP A 75 -20.27 -4.89 19.07
C ASP A 75 -19.12 -5.91 19.00
N ASP A 76 -19.39 -7.01 18.31
CA ASP A 76 -18.46 -8.11 18.07
C ASP A 76 -18.10 -8.12 16.57
N ARG A 77 -16.81 -7.89 16.28
CA ARG A 77 -16.29 -7.76 14.91
C ARG A 77 -14.93 -8.44 14.81
N SER A 78 -14.54 -8.80 13.59
CA SER A 78 -13.19 -9.28 13.31
C SER A 78 -12.60 -8.67 12.05
N LEU A 79 -11.28 -8.63 12.00
CA LEU A 79 -10.49 -8.28 10.82
C LEU A 79 -9.65 -9.50 10.43
N ASN A 80 -9.94 -10.06 9.27
CA ASN A 80 -9.08 -11.07 8.66
C ASN A 80 -7.85 -10.36 8.07
N CYS A 81 -6.69 -10.56 8.68
CA CYS A 81 -5.44 -9.94 8.27
C CYS A 81 -4.79 -10.65 7.08
N GLY A 82 -5.29 -11.84 6.71
CA GLY A 82 -4.77 -12.64 5.59
C GLY A 82 -3.71 -13.67 6.00
N THR A 83 -3.03 -14.21 5.00
CA THR A 83 -1.99 -15.25 5.14
C THR A 83 -0.60 -14.63 4.97
N PHE A 84 0.33 -15.04 5.81
CA PHE A 84 1.71 -14.59 5.82
C PHE A 84 2.66 -15.78 5.75
N THR A 85 3.77 -15.61 5.03
CA THR A 85 4.88 -16.56 4.99
C THR A 85 5.95 -16.09 5.97
N VAL A 86 6.38 -16.96 6.89
CA VAL A 86 7.40 -16.63 7.89
C VAL A 86 8.74 -16.36 7.20
N ASP A 87 9.24 -15.14 7.33
CA ASP A 87 10.50 -14.71 6.71
C ASP A 87 11.57 -14.34 7.75
N ASP A 88 11.15 -13.88 8.92
CA ASP A 88 12.02 -13.54 10.03
C ASP A 88 11.57 -14.18 11.35
N ILE A 89 12.55 -14.71 12.06
CA ILE A 89 12.38 -15.31 13.38
C ILE A 89 13.53 -14.80 14.23
N SER A 90 13.21 -14.12 15.33
CA SER A 90 14.19 -13.66 16.29
C SER A 90 13.89 -14.23 17.67
N PHE A 91 14.95 -14.44 18.46
CA PHE A 91 14.87 -14.91 19.83
C PHE A 91 15.74 -14.04 20.72
N SER A 92 15.20 -13.62 21.85
CA SER A 92 15.90 -12.79 22.83
C SER A 92 15.73 -13.39 24.23
N GLY A 93 16.69 -13.12 25.11
CA GLY A 93 16.73 -13.69 26.46
C GLY A 93 16.40 -12.69 27.57
N ALA A 94 16.05 -13.26 28.74
CA ALA A 94 15.68 -12.58 29.99
C ALA A 94 14.53 -11.55 29.89
N PRO A 95 13.26 -11.97 29.80
CA PRO A 95 12.80 -13.36 29.64
C PRO A 95 12.99 -13.87 28.21
N ASP A 96 12.86 -15.18 28.02
CA ASP A 96 12.90 -15.80 26.69
C ASP A 96 11.69 -15.36 25.86
N LEU A 97 11.96 -14.69 24.74
CA LEU A 97 10.94 -14.17 23.82
C LEU A 97 11.30 -14.56 22.39
N MET A 98 10.38 -15.23 21.72
CA MET A 98 10.45 -15.50 20.29
C MET A 98 9.52 -14.55 19.55
N THR A 99 10.03 -13.82 18.57
CA THR A 99 9.21 -13.02 17.64
C THR A 99 9.24 -13.69 16.28
N VAL A 100 8.05 -14.01 15.77
CA VAL A 100 7.82 -14.55 14.44
C VAL A 100 7.24 -13.43 13.59
N SER A 101 7.86 -13.15 12.46
CA SER A 101 7.36 -12.19 11.47
C SER A 101 7.15 -12.88 10.13
N GLY A 102 6.17 -12.38 9.39
CA GLY A 102 5.92 -12.84 8.04
C GLY A 102 5.38 -11.73 7.15
N THR A 103 5.55 -11.94 5.86
CA THR A 103 5.06 -11.04 4.82
C THR A 103 3.98 -11.72 3.99
N SER A 104 3.05 -10.91 3.49
CA SER A 104 1.94 -11.34 2.64
C SER A 104 2.39 -11.87 1.28
N MET A 105 3.67 -11.74 0.93
CA MET A 105 4.18 -12.17 -0.36
C MET A 105 5.11 -13.37 -0.19
N ASP A 106 4.73 -14.47 -0.80
CA ASP A 106 5.51 -15.71 -0.80
C ASP A 106 6.69 -15.57 -1.78
N ILE A 107 7.90 -15.35 -1.24
CA ILE A 107 9.15 -15.20 -1.99
C ILE A 107 9.41 -16.42 -2.89
N SER A 108 8.92 -17.61 -2.52
CA SER A 108 9.11 -18.84 -3.28
C SER A 108 8.42 -18.82 -4.66
N LYS A 109 7.40 -17.96 -4.86
CA LYS A 109 6.67 -17.87 -6.14
C LYS A 109 7.48 -17.26 -7.27
N GLY A 110 8.69 -16.74 -7.01
CA GLY A 110 9.60 -16.23 -8.04
C GLY A 110 9.16 -14.92 -8.72
N LEU A 111 7.97 -14.40 -8.41
CA LEU A 111 7.45 -13.13 -8.92
C LEU A 111 8.40 -11.94 -8.63
N LYS A 112 9.09 -11.97 -7.48
CA LYS A 112 10.01 -10.91 -7.05
C LYS A 112 11.46 -11.15 -7.41
N ASP A 113 11.95 -12.38 -7.23
CA ASP A 113 13.39 -12.64 -7.25
C ASP A 113 13.88 -13.33 -8.54
N VAL A 114 12.99 -13.97 -9.29
CA VAL A 114 13.38 -14.60 -10.57
C VAL A 114 13.42 -13.53 -11.65
N LYS A 115 14.64 -13.18 -12.05
CA LYS A 115 14.89 -12.31 -13.20
C LYS A 115 14.58 -13.06 -14.49
N ARG A 116 14.01 -12.34 -15.46
CA ARG A 116 13.65 -12.89 -16.76
C ARG A 116 14.07 -11.95 -17.87
N ASP A 117 14.20 -12.54 -19.04
CA ASP A 117 14.39 -11.87 -20.30
C ASP A 117 13.20 -12.22 -21.21
N GLY A 118 12.66 -11.23 -21.92
CA GLY A 118 11.51 -11.42 -22.79
C GLY A 118 11.05 -10.11 -23.41
N THR A 119 10.24 -10.22 -24.45
CA THR A 119 9.64 -9.08 -25.14
C THR A 119 8.14 -9.31 -25.23
N TRP A 120 7.38 -8.26 -24.96
CA TRP A 120 5.94 -8.21 -25.08
C TRP A 120 5.60 -7.23 -26.20
N GLU A 121 4.75 -7.62 -27.16
CA GLU A 121 4.43 -6.80 -28.33
C GLU A 121 2.91 -6.63 -28.46
N ASN A 122 2.49 -5.45 -28.89
CA ASN A 122 1.08 -5.10 -29.13
C ASN A 122 0.16 -5.53 -27.98
N ILE A 123 0.52 -5.16 -26.75
CA ILE A 123 -0.12 -5.65 -25.53
C ILE A 123 -0.54 -4.50 -24.62
N SER A 124 -1.61 -4.69 -23.86
CA SER A 124 -2.01 -3.76 -22.81
C SER A 124 -1.34 -4.04 -21.46
N LEU A 125 -1.22 -3.01 -20.62
CA LEU A 125 -0.83 -3.16 -19.21
C LEU A 125 -1.67 -4.20 -18.47
N ARG A 126 -2.99 -4.23 -18.75
CA ARG A 126 -3.92 -5.17 -18.15
C ARG A 126 -3.61 -6.61 -18.56
N GLU A 127 -3.32 -6.85 -19.83
CA GLU A 127 -2.97 -8.17 -20.36
C GLU A 127 -1.64 -8.67 -19.80
N VAL A 128 -0.58 -7.84 -19.79
CA VAL A 128 0.71 -8.18 -19.16
C VAL A 128 0.51 -8.60 -17.71
N ALA A 129 -0.24 -7.80 -16.94
CA ALA A 129 -0.55 -8.11 -15.54
C ALA A 129 -1.37 -9.41 -15.40
N GLN A 130 -2.30 -9.68 -16.32
CA GLN A 130 -3.15 -10.86 -16.30
C GLN A 130 -2.38 -12.14 -16.61
N GLU A 131 -1.45 -12.10 -17.57
CA GLU A 131 -0.59 -13.22 -17.92
C GLU A 131 0.39 -13.55 -16.79
N ILE A 132 1.03 -12.52 -16.22
CA ILE A 132 1.91 -12.68 -15.05
C ILE A 132 1.14 -13.25 -13.86
N ALA A 133 -0.09 -12.76 -13.58
CA ALA A 133 -0.92 -13.27 -12.51
C ALA A 133 -1.25 -14.76 -12.71
N LYS A 134 -1.70 -15.15 -13.92
CA LYS A 134 -2.03 -16.55 -14.26
C LYS A 134 -0.82 -17.47 -14.08
N LYS A 135 0.34 -17.07 -14.60
CA LYS A 135 1.60 -17.81 -14.50
C LYS A 135 2.02 -18.09 -13.05
N ASN A 136 1.68 -17.18 -12.12
CA ASN A 136 2.00 -17.30 -10.69
C ASN A 136 0.82 -17.84 -9.85
N SER A 137 -0.26 -18.33 -10.48
CA SER A 137 -1.49 -18.79 -9.81
C SER A 137 -2.10 -17.72 -8.89
N MET A 138 -2.12 -16.48 -9.36
CA MET A 138 -2.67 -15.32 -8.66
C MET A 138 -3.85 -14.74 -9.43
N ARG A 139 -4.75 -14.06 -8.70
CA ARG A 139 -5.82 -13.26 -9.28
C ARG A 139 -5.29 -11.87 -9.63
N LEU A 140 -5.90 -11.22 -10.62
CA LEU A 140 -5.64 -9.81 -10.92
C LEU A 140 -6.85 -8.98 -10.48
N PHE A 141 -6.61 -7.90 -9.73
CA PHE A 141 -7.54 -6.78 -9.60
C PHE A 141 -6.97 -5.59 -10.37
N TYR A 142 -7.69 -5.16 -11.41
CA TYR A 142 -7.30 -4.03 -12.24
C TYR A 142 -8.30 -2.89 -12.06
N GLY A 143 -8.01 -2.02 -11.09
CA GLY A 143 -8.84 -0.87 -10.70
C GLY A 143 -8.62 0.39 -11.54
N TYR A 144 -8.22 0.24 -12.81
CA TYR A 144 -8.08 1.35 -13.76
C TYR A 144 -8.92 1.08 -15.01
N GLU A 145 -9.69 2.09 -15.43
CA GLU A 145 -10.74 1.90 -16.44
C GLU A 145 -10.19 1.94 -17.87
N LYS A 146 -9.14 2.73 -18.12
CA LYS A 146 -8.53 2.85 -19.44
C LYS A 146 -7.50 1.74 -19.66
N ASP A 147 -7.49 1.19 -20.87
CA ASP A 147 -6.44 0.27 -21.28
C ASP A 147 -5.25 1.04 -21.85
N ILE A 148 -4.06 0.73 -21.33
CA ILE A 148 -2.81 1.36 -21.74
C ILE A 148 -2.10 0.38 -22.65
N LEU A 149 -2.02 0.73 -23.93
CA LEU A 149 -1.43 -0.09 -24.97
C LEU A 149 0.06 0.21 -25.13
N TYR A 150 0.82 -0.84 -25.39
CA TYR A 150 2.24 -0.79 -25.68
C TYR A 150 2.50 -1.52 -26.99
N ASP A 151 3.20 -0.85 -27.91
CA ASP A 151 3.68 -1.52 -29.13
C ASP A 151 4.73 -2.57 -28.77
N LYS A 152 5.60 -2.23 -27.81
CA LYS A 152 6.64 -3.12 -27.31
C LYS A 152 6.99 -2.80 -25.86
N ILE A 153 7.24 -3.84 -25.06
CA ILE A 153 7.84 -3.76 -23.73
C ILE A 153 8.93 -4.82 -23.66
N ASP A 154 10.16 -4.40 -23.35
CA ASP A 154 11.25 -5.31 -23.09
C ASP A 154 11.37 -5.55 -21.57
N GLN A 155 11.42 -6.84 -21.20
CA GLN A 155 11.75 -7.34 -19.87
C GLN A 155 13.19 -7.84 -19.94
N ILE A 156 14.16 -7.12 -19.37
CA ILE A 156 15.59 -7.48 -19.48
C ILE A 156 16.17 -7.62 -18.08
N LYS A 157 16.56 -8.83 -17.71
CA LYS A 157 17.10 -9.17 -16.37
C LYS A 157 16.28 -8.59 -15.23
N GLU A 158 14.97 -8.46 -15.40
CA GLU A 158 14.04 -7.92 -14.42
C GLU A 158 12.99 -8.97 -14.05
N SER A 159 12.54 -8.94 -12.80
CA SER A 159 11.49 -9.86 -12.35
C SER A 159 10.11 -9.39 -12.81
N ASP A 160 9.14 -10.30 -12.81
CA ASP A 160 7.77 -10.02 -13.22
C ASP A 160 7.15 -8.89 -12.37
N SER A 161 7.41 -8.86 -11.05
CA SER A 161 6.98 -7.76 -10.19
C SER A 161 7.68 -6.44 -10.53
N HIS A 162 8.99 -6.46 -10.83
CA HIS A 162 9.73 -5.24 -11.19
C HIS A 162 9.21 -4.63 -12.49
N LEU A 163 9.00 -5.48 -13.52
CA LEU A 163 8.36 -5.09 -14.77
C LEU A 163 7.02 -4.40 -14.48
N LEU A 164 6.12 -5.06 -13.76
CA LEU A 164 4.78 -4.53 -13.46
C LEU A 164 4.84 -3.22 -12.64
N TYR A 165 5.71 -3.14 -11.63
CA TYR A 165 5.91 -1.91 -10.87
C TYR A 165 6.40 -0.77 -11.75
N ARG A 166 7.34 -1.04 -12.66
CA ARG A 166 7.90 -0.07 -13.59
C ARG A 166 6.82 0.48 -14.53
N ILE A 167 6.15 -0.39 -15.27
CA ILE A 167 5.13 0.03 -16.24
C ILE A 167 3.90 0.64 -15.55
N ALA A 168 3.48 0.16 -14.38
CA ALA A 168 2.40 0.79 -13.62
C ALA A 168 2.78 2.19 -13.11
N ARG A 169 4.02 2.40 -12.64
CA ARG A 169 4.49 3.72 -12.15
C ARG A 169 4.75 4.70 -13.28
N GLU A 170 5.31 4.24 -14.40
CA GLU A 170 5.36 5.00 -15.65
C GLU A 170 3.96 5.45 -16.05
N GLN A 171 2.94 4.65 -15.69
CA GLN A 171 1.51 4.92 -15.84
C GLN A 171 0.82 5.53 -14.60
N GLY A 172 1.58 5.93 -13.57
CA GLY A 172 1.09 6.78 -12.48
C GLY A 172 0.05 6.06 -11.63
N LEU A 173 -0.06 4.76 -11.85
CA LEU A 173 -0.86 3.83 -11.10
C LEU A 173 -0.01 3.31 -9.93
N LYS A 174 -0.71 2.73 -8.96
CA LYS A 174 -0.11 2.04 -7.84
C LYS A 174 -0.34 0.55 -7.99
N MET A 175 0.53 -0.21 -7.36
CA MET A 175 0.49 -1.66 -7.41
C MET A 175 0.78 -2.24 -6.03
N LYS A 176 -0.01 -3.23 -5.64
CA LYS A 176 0.18 -4.05 -4.44
C LYS A 176 0.17 -5.52 -4.84
N ILE A 177 1.00 -6.32 -4.18
CA ILE A 177 1.04 -7.78 -4.34
C ILE A 177 0.69 -8.38 -2.97
N THR A 178 -0.25 -9.32 -2.96
CA THR A 178 -0.61 -10.15 -1.79
C THR A 178 -0.26 -11.62 -2.05
N ASP A 179 -0.67 -12.52 -1.17
CA ASP A 179 -0.38 -13.96 -1.27
C ASP A 179 -1.02 -14.60 -2.51
N SER A 180 -2.15 -14.03 -2.94
CA SER A 180 -3.07 -14.61 -3.92
C SER A 180 -3.53 -13.61 -4.99
N GLN A 181 -3.14 -12.34 -4.91
CA GLN A 181 -3.62 -11.30 -5.81
C GLN A 181 -2.55 -10.26 -6.18
N ILE A 182 -2.57 -9.84 -7.44
CA ILE A 182 -1.92 -8.63 -7.93
C ILE A 182 -2.99 -7.55 -8.05
N ILE A 183 -2.74 -6.38 -7.49
CA ILE A 183 -3.67 -5.26 -7.44
C ILE A 183 -2.99 -4.08 -8.14
N ILE A 184 -3.58 -3.57 -9.22
CA ILE A 184 -3.15 -2.34 -9.90
C ILE A 184 -4.32 -1.35 -9.84
N PHE A 185 -4.08 -0.12 -9.41
CA PHE A 185 -5.16 0.83 -9.19
C PHE A 185 -4.73 2.28 -9.34
N ASP A 186 -5.72 3.15 -9.51
CA ASP A 186 -5.54 4.60 -9.56
C ASP A 186 -5.78 5.22 -8.18
N GLU A 187 -4.73 5.75 -7.56
CA GLU A 187 -4.80 6.30 -6.20
C GLU A 187 -5.78 7.48 -6.09
N GLU A 188 -5.88 8.32 -7.14
CA GLU A 188 -6.80 9.45 -7.21
C GLU A 188 -8.27 9.04 -7.00
N LYS A 189 -8.65 7.84 -7.46
CA LYS A 189 -9.99 7.28 -7.29
C LYS A 189 -10.34 7.02 -5.82
N TYR A 190 -9.37 6.55 -5.03
CA TYR A 190 -9.57 6.30 -3.60
C TYR A 190 -9.44 7.58 -2.79
N GLU A 191 -8.48 8.43 -3.17
CA GLU A 191 -8.27 9.71 -2.53
C GLU A 191 -9.49 10.61 -2.61
N SER A 192 -10.31 10.51 -3.67
CA SER A 192 -11.53 11.31 -3.88
C SER A 192 -12.77 10.81 -3.13
N LEU A 193 -12.74 9.61 -2.54
CA LEU A 193 -13.87 9.05 -1.79
C LEU A 193 -14.24 9.88 -0.55
N GLU A 194 -15.50 9.86 -0.14
CA GLU A 194 -15.95 10.56 1.06
C GLU A 194 -15.27 10.02 2.34
N SER A 195 -14.99 10.93 3.28
CA SER A 195 -14.37 10.56 4.55
C SER A 195 -15.36 9.87 5.46
N ILE A 196 -15.14 8.58 5.68
CA ILE A 196 -15.97 7.76 6.58
C ILE A 196 -15.39 7.67 8.00
N ILE A 197 -14.16 8.16 8.20
CA ILE A 197 -13.49 8.23 9.51
C ILE A 197 -13.18 9.70 9.83
N SER A 198 -13.36 10.10 11.09
CA SER A 198 -13.08 11.46 11.55
C SER A 198 -12.28 11.44 12.85
N PHE A 199 -11.17 12.17 12.88
CA PHE A 199 -10.33 12.32 14.07
C PHE A 199 -10.27 13.78 14.49
N ASN A 200 -10.56 14.02 15.77
CA ASN A 200 -10.37 15.31 16.40
C ASN A 200 -9.03 15.33 17.14
N LYS A 201 -8.27 16.41 17.02
CA LYS A 201 -6.98 16.56 17.72
C LYS A 201 -7.05 16.26 19.22
N SER A 202 -8.15 16.64 19.88
CA SER A 202 -8.37 16.45 21.32
C SER A 202 -8.60 14.99 21.73
N SER A 203 -8.97 14.10 20.81
CA SER A 203 -9.32 12.71 21.11
C SER A 203 -8.21 11.71 20.76
N LEU A 204 -7.09 12.17 20.19
CA LEU A 204 -5.99 11.29 19.77
C LEU A 204 -5.03 11.01 20.92
N ILE A 205 -4.48 9.78 20.95
CA ILE A 205 -3.45 9.39 21.91
C ILE A 205 -2.12 10.07 21.56
N LYS A 206 -1.75 10.02 20.28
CA LYS A 206 -0.53 10.63 19.74
C LYS A 206 -0.77 11.04 18.29
N TYR A 207 -0.09 12.08 17.84
CA TYR A 207 -0.05 12.46 16.43
C TYR A 207 1.31 13.05 16.06
N ASN A 208 1.63 12.98 14.77
CA ASN A 208 2.72 13.66 14.11
C ASN A 208 2.23 14.15 12.75
N LEU A 209 2.47 15.42 12.43
CA LEU A 209 2.20 16.01 11.12
C LEU A 209 3.51 16.54 10.57
N GLN A 210 3.82 16.14 9.35
CA GLN A 210 5.01 16.59 8.65
C GLN A 210 4.58 17.21 7.31
N CYS A 211 5.06 18.41 7.04
CA CYS A 211 4.98 19.05 5.74
C CYS A 211 6.41 19.24 5.24
N ASP A 212 6.71 18.70 4.07
CA ASP A 212 8.03 18.71 3.43
C ASP A 212 7.91 19.23 1.99
N ASP A 213 8.94 19.91 1.51
CA ASP A 213 9.00 20.53 0.19
C ASP A 213 10.11 19.96 -0.71
N LEU A 214 10.86 18.96 -0.25
CA LEU A 214 11.98 18.34 -0.97
C LEU A 214 11.57 17.91 -2.40
N ASP A 215 10.59 17.01 -2.50
CA ASP A 215 10.11 16.41 -3.76
C ASP A 215 8.72 16.93 -4.18
N VAL A 216 8.48 18.22 -3.95
CA VAL A 216 7.25 18.92 -4.35
C VAL A 216 7.52 19.79 -5.58
N TYR A 217 6.71 19.64 -6.61
CA TYR A 217 6.86 20.30 -7.90
C TYR A 217 5.61 21.11 -8.26
N ASP A 218 5.79 22.24 -8.95
CA ASP A 218 4.65 23.04 -9.43
C ASP A 218 4.15 22.57 -10.78
N THR A 219 5.01 21.94 -11.58
CA THR A 219 4.70 21.52 -12.95
C THR A 219 5.31 20.16 -13.22
N CYS A 220 4.65 19.34 -14.03
CA CYS A 220 5.26 18.19 -14.69
C CYS A 220 5.24 18.39 -16.20
N GLU A 221 6.38 18.18 -16.84
CA GLU A 221 6.51 18.14 -18.31
C GLU A 221 6.96 16.73 -18.72
N ILE A 222 6.20 16.14 -19.62
CA ILE A 222 6.49 14.84 -20.23
C ILE A 222 6.88 15.06 -21.67
N THR A 223 7.97 14.44 -22.10
CA THR A 223 8.32 14.31 -23.52
C THR A 223 8.13 12.88 -24.00
N TYR A 224 7.70 12.73 -25.25
CA TYR A 224 7.59 11.43 -25.93
C TYR A 224 7.98 11.62 -27.39
N TYR A 225 8.86 10.79 -27.93
CA TYR A 225 9.11 10.76 -29.37
C TYR A 225 8.15 9.76 -30.01
N ASP A 226 7.32 10.25 -30.93
CA ASP A 226 6.35 9.44 -31.64
C ASP A 226 6.97 8.90 -32.94
N PRO A 227 7.25 7.59 -33.06
CA PRO A 227 7.86 7.03 -34.25
C PRO A 227 6.95 7.09 -35.49
N ASP A 228 5.63 7.05 -35.30
CA ASP A 228 4.66 7.06 -36.41
C ASP A 228 4.53 8.46 -37.00
N LEU A 229 4.52 9.49 -36.14
CA LEU A 229 4.46 10.89 -36.57
C LEU A 229 5.85 11.46 -36.90
N GLY A 230 6.92 10.82 -36.42
CA GLY A 230 8.31 11.25 -36.59
C GLY A 230 8.66 12.54 -35.82
N GLU A 231 7.89 12.90 -34.80
CA GLU A 231 8.04 14.15 -34.04
C GLU A 231 8.04 13.95 -32.53
N GLN A 232 8.58 14.93 -31.79
CA GLN A 232 8.55 14.93 -30.33
C GLN A 232 7.26 15.60 -29.83
N LEU A 233 6.43 14.83 -29.13
CA LEU A 233 5.24 15.30 -28.45
C LEU A 233 5.57 15.72 -27.01
N LYS A 234 4.76 16.62 -26.48
CA LYS A 234 4.88 17.12 -25.11
C LYS A 234 3.53 17.09 -24.40
N GLY A 235 3.53 16.65 -23.15
CA GLY A 235 2.43 16.89 -22.22
C GLY A 235 2.91 17.77 -21.07
N ARG A 236 2.04 18.63 -20.56
CA ARG A 236 2.36 19.52 -19.45
C ARG A 236 1.16 19.69 -18.54
N PHE A 237 1.39 19.53 -17.24
CA PHE A 237 0.40 19.86 -16.23
C PHE A 237 1.01 20.77 -15.17
N GLU A 238 0.30 21.85 -14.84
CA GLU A 238 0.70 22.81 -13.81
C GLU A 238 -0.29 22.77 -12.64
N ALA A 239 0.23 22.51 -11.43
CA ALA A 239 -0.57 22.46 -10.24
C ALA A 239 -1.11 23.86 -9.85
N PRO A 240 -2.32 23.92 -9.27
CA PRO A 240 -2.82 25.13 -8.64
C PRO A 240 -1.92 25.54 -7.47
N ALA A 241 -1.95 26.81 -7.11
CA ALA A 241 -1.17 27.30 -5.97
C ALA A 241 -1.61 26.60 -4.66
N SER A 242 -0.65 26.00 -3.97
CA SER A 242 -0.90 25.38 -2.67
C SER A 242 -1.03 26.44 -1.59
N ARG A 243 -2.06 26.32 -0.74
CA ARG A 243 -2.25 27.19 0.43
C ARG A 243 -1.15 27.06 1.50
N LEU A 244 -0.29 26.05 1.38
CA LEU A 244 0.81 25.80 2.30
C LEU A 244 2.06 26.62 1.96
N TYR A 245 2.10 27.24 0.78
CA TYR A 245 3.22 28.05 0.31
C TYR A 245 2.84 29.51 0.19
N LYS A 246 3.80 30.39 0.49
CA LYS A 246 3.64 31.83 0.23
C LYS A 246 3.78 32.17 -1.26
N ALA A 247 4.57 31.39 -1.98
CA ALA A 247 4.80 31.51 -3.42
C ALA A 247 5.06 30.12 -4.01
N LYS A 248 4.80 29.99 -5.32
CA LYS A 248 5.11 28.78 -6.10
C LYS A 248 6.60 28.41 -5.98
N THR A 249 6.91 27.12 -5.93
CA THR A 249 8.28 26.61 -5.78
C THR A 249 9.15 26.84 -7.01
N GLY A 250 8.53 27.00 -8.19
CA GLY A 250 9.17 27.05 -9.50
C GLY A 250 9.71 25.70 -9.99
N LYS A 251 9.60 24.63 -9.20
CA LYS A 251 10.18 23.32 -9.52
C LYS A 251 9.37 22.62 -10.62
N VAL A 252 10.07 22.09 -11.63
CA VAL A 252 9.48 21.32 -12.74
C VAL A 252 9.97 19.87 -12.69
N LEU A 253 9.03 18.93 -12.72
CA LEU A 253 9.29 17.50 -12.83
C LEU A 253 9.35 17.11 -14.30
N TYR A 254 10.56 16.85 -14.79
CA TYR A 254 10.78 16.36 -16.15
C TYR A 254 10.70 14.83 -16.20
N LYS A 255 9.95 14.31 -17.16
CA LYS A 255 9.85 12.88 -17.45
C LYS A 255 9.96 12.64 -18.95
N ASN A 256 10.73 11.63 -19.31
CA ASN A 256 10.72 11.10 -20.66
C ASN A 256 9.92 9.80 -20.66
N MET A 257 9.01 9.68 -21.62
CA MET A 257 8.30 8.42 -21.89
C MET A 257 8.80 7.85 -23.20
N ASP A 258 9.06 6.56 -23.19
CA ASP A 258 9.52 5.83 -24.36
C ASP A 258 8.44 4.88 -24.90
N THR A 259 7.46 4.50 -24.06
CA THR A 259 6.40 3.55 -24.41
C THR A 259 5.10 3.85 -23.66
N GLY A 260 4.00 3.19 -24.05
CA GLY A 260 2.74 3.26 -23.31
C GLY A 260 1.96 4.56 -23.51
N VAL A 261 2.17 5.26 -24.63
CA VAL A 261 1.42 6.44 -25.05
C VAL A 261 0.33 6.01 -26.02
N THR A 262 -0.92 6.15 -25.61
CA THR A 262 -2.08 5.72 -26.41
C THR A 262 -2.73 6.88 -27.15
N GLY A 263 -3.22 6.63 -28.36
CA GLY A 263 -3.92 7.61 -29.20
C GLY A 263 -3.60 7.38 -30.67
N ARG A 264 -4.52 7.73 -31.57
CA ARG A 264 -4.33 7.61 -33.03
C ARG A 264 -3.86 8.90 -33.66
N THR A 265 -4.24 10.04 -33.08
CA THR A 265 -3.85 11.37 -33.56
C THR A 265 -2.88 12.02 -32.60
N LYS A 266 -2.15 13.03 -33.09
CA LYS A 266 -1.30 13.89 -32.27
C LYS A 266 -2.03 14.43 -31.04
N GLU A 267 -3.23 14.97 -31.26
CA GLU A 267 -4.05 15.58 -30.21
C GLU A 267 -4.48 14.58 -29.13
N GLU A 268 -4.83 13.34 -29.53
CA GLU A 268 -5.17 12.28 -28.58
C GLU A 268 -3.94 11.88 -27.74
N LYS A 269 -2.77 11.78 -28.36
CA LYS A 269 -1.51 11.44 -27.68
C LYS A 269 -1.07 12.58 -26.75
N GLU A 270 -1.15 13.84 -27.17
CA GLU A 270 -0.85 15.01 -26.30
C GLU A 270 -1.80 15.09 -25.11
N LYS A 271 -3.10 14.89 -25.33
CA LYS A 271 -4.08 14.83 -24.24
C LYS A 271 -3.79 13.69 -23.26
N PHE A 272 -3.39 12.52 -23.76
CA PHE A 272 -2.93 11.43 -22.92
C PHE A 272 -1.72 11.86 -22.07
N LEU A 273 -0.72 12.50 -22.68
CA LEU A 273 0.48 13.00 -21.99
C LEU A 273 0.15 14.08 -20.93
N ASP A 274 -0.86 14.92 -21.15
CA ASP A 274 -1.31 15.90 -20.15
C ASP A 274 -1.95 15.23 -18.91
N GLU A 275 -2.85 14.28 -19.13
CA GLU A 275 -3.45 13.48 -18.04
C GLU A 275 -2.37 12.70 -17.27
N ARG A 276 -1.37 12.22 -18.01
CA ARG A 276 -0.21 11.50 -17.50
C ARG A 276 0.69 12.40 -16.64
N ALA A 277 0.95 13.63 -17.10
CA ALA A 277 1.73 14.63 -16.37
C ALA A 277 1.05 14.98 -15.04
N LYS A 278 -0.28 15.14 -15.06
CA LYS A 278 -1.08 15.34 -13.84
C LYS A 278 -0.86 14.20 -12.83
N LYS A 279 -1.02 12.95 -13.26
CA LYS A 279 -0.86 11.76 -12.39
C LYS A 279 0.55 11.64 -11.80
N LEU A 280 1.58 11.86 -12.60
CA LEU A 280 2.97 11.82 -12.11
C LEU A 280 3.27 12.97 -11.14
N LEU A 281 2.75 14.16 -11.40
CA LEU A 281 2.86 15.30 -10.49
C LEU A 281 2.20 14.99 -9.14
N ARG A 282 0.96 14.45 -9.16
CA ARG A 282 0.27 14.00 -7.94
C ARG A 282 1.08 12.97 -7.18
N SER A 283 1.63 11.96 -7.87
CA SER A 283 2.43 10.91 -7.22
C SER A 283 3.72 11.44 -6.56
N SER A 284 4.29 12.55 -7.04
CA SER A 284 5.43 13.20 -6.36
C SER A 284 4.95 14.00 -5.16
N ASN A 285 4.00 14.90 -5.42
CA ASN A 285 3.53 15.88 -4.44
C ASN A 285 2.74 15.27 -3.29
N ARG A 286 2.23 14.03 -3.41
CA ARG A 286 1.52 13.35 -2.31
C ARG A 286 2.36 13.27 -1.02
N ASN A 287 3.68 13.24 -1.16
CA ASN A 287 4.60 13.14 -0.03
C ASN A 287 4.77 14.46 0.74
N GLU A 288 4.22 15.57 0.25
CA GLU A 288 4.30 16.89 0.86
C GLU A 288 3.76 16.87 2.29
N THR A 289 2.48 16.55 2.47
CA THR A 289 1.84 16.55 3.78
C THR A 289 1.51 15.12 4.22
N LYS A 290 2.25 14.63 5.22
CA LYS A 290 2.08 13.30 5.82
C LYS A 290 1.56 13.45 7.24
N VAL A 291 0.74 12.49 7.66
CA VAL A 291 0.27 12.37 9.03
C VAL A 291 0.51 10.97 9.55
N SER A 292 0.85 10.89 10.84
CA SER A 292 0.82 9.67 11.62
C SER A 292 0.00 9.92 12.88
N ILE A 293 -1.02 9.11 13.13
CA ILE A 293 -1.86 9.20 14.33
C ILE A 293 -1.89 7.85 15.04
N SER A 294 -1.98 7.87 16.37
CA SER A 294 -2.28 6.69 17.18
C SER A 294 -3.59 6.92 17.92
N ASN A 295 -4.47 5.93 17.85
CA ASN A 295 -5.77 5.96 18.53
C ASN A 295 -6.14 4.58 19.09
N MET A 296 -7.20 4.52 19.89
CA MET A 296 -7.85 3.27 20.26
C MET A 296 -8.13 2.44 19.01
N GLY A 297 -7.76 1.16 19.04
CA GLY A 297 -7.86 0.28 17.88
C GLY A 297 -9.31 0.13 17.41
N ASP A 298 -9.50 -0.02 16.10
CA ASP A 298 -10.76 -0.42 15.49
C ASP A 298 -10.45 -1.28 14.27
N VAL A 299 -11.16 -2.40 14.13
CA VAL A 299 -10.99 -3.34 13.01
C VAL A 299 -11.46 -2.78 11.67
N GLY A 300 -12.22 -1.67 11.67
CA GLY A 300 -12.66 -0.96 10.47
C GLY A 300 -11.65 0.04 9.91
N TYR A 301 -10.53 0.28 10.58
CA TYR A 301 -9.45 1.08 10.00
C TYR A 301 -8.68 0.26 8.97
N ALA A 302 -8.65 0.73 7.72
CA ALA A 302 -7.95 0.07 6.63
C ALA A 302 -7.35 1.10 5.65
N PRO A 303 -6.24 0.75 4.96
CA PRO A 303 -5.72 1.55 3.86
C PRO A 303 -6.74 1.72 2.73
N GLY A 304 -6.63 2.82 1.98
CA GLY A 304 -7.56 3.15 0.89
C GLY A 304 -8.83 3.87 1.35
N LEU A 305 -9.11 3.90 2.65
CA LEU A 305 -10.14 4.75 3.23
C LEU A 305 -9.66 6.20 3.35
N THR A 306 -10.59 7.15 3.28
CA THR A 306 -10.28 8.56 3.58
C THR A 306 -10.76 8.94 4.97
N MET A 307 -9.94 9.74 5.66
CA MET A 307 -10.19 10.26 7.00
C MET A 307 -10.19 11.78 7.01
N SER A 308 -11.08 12.39 7.79
CA SER A 308 -11.08 13.82 8.07
C SER A 308 -10.31 14.10 9.36
N LEU A 309 -9.37 15.05 9.30
CA LEU A 309 -8.65 15.54 10.48
C LEU A 309 -9.13 16.94 10.85
N ASN A 310 -9.60 17.08 12.09
CA ASN A 310 -10.18 18.31 12.63
C ASN A 310 -9.36 18.86 13.80
N GLY A 311 -9.26 20.20 13.89
CA GLY A 311 -8.53 20.88 14.96
C GLY A 311 -7.02 21.02 14.74
N PHE A 312 -6.55 20.81 13.50
CA PHE A 312 -5.15 20.94 13.10
C PHE A 312 -4.84 22.25 12.34
N GLY A 313 -5.71 23.26 12.46
CA GLY A 313 -5.56 24.55 11.77
C GLY A 313 -5.49 24.37 10.25
N ILE A 314 -4.47 24.96 9.62
CA ILE A 314 -4.22 24.86 8.16
C ILE A 314 -3.93 23.43 7.68
N TYR A 315 -3.65 22.49 8.58
CA TYR A 315 -3.46 21.07 8.25
C TYR A 315 -4.73 20.24 8.43
N SER A 316 -5.84 20.85 8.87
CA SER A 316 -7.15 20.19 8.84
C SER A 316 -7.59 19.94 7.40
N GLY A 317 -8.29 18.83 7.18
CA GLY A 317 -8.78 18.40 5.87
C GLY A 317 -8.83 16.89 5.73
N THR A 318 -9.00 16.43 4.50
CA THR A 318 -9.09 15.01 4.15
C THR A 318 -7.72 14.41 3.86
N TYR A 319 -7.51 13.19 4.36
CA TYR A 319 -6.31 12.40 4.16
C TYR A 319 -6.70 11.00 3.67
N LEU A 320 -5.93 10.45 2.73
CA LEU A 320 -6.02 9.04 2.36
C LEU A 320 -5.14 8.22 3.32
N ILE A 321 -5.69 7.15 3.87
CA ILE A 321 -4.94 6.22 4.71
C ILE A 321 -4.04 5.35 3.82
N GLU A 322 -2.73 5.42 4.06
CA GLU A 322 -1.73 4.63 3.34
C GLU A 322 -1.32 3.37 4.09
N SER A 323 -1.30 3.42 5.43
CA SER A 323 -1.03 2.22 6.23
C SER A 323 -1.77 2.26 7.56
N VAL A 324 -2.13 1.09 8.06
CA VAL A 324 -2.66 0.90 9.40
C VAL A 324 -1.88 -0.21 10.08
N THR A 325 -1.27 0.10 11.21
CA THR A 325 -0.65 -0.88 12.10
C THR A 325 -1.55 -1.13 13.28
N HIS A 326 -2.09 -2.34 13.36
CA HIS A 326 -2.86 -2.87 14.48
C HIS A 326 -1.89 -3.51 15.47
N SER A 327 -1.84 -3.02 16.70
CA SER A 327 -0.95 -3.55 17.73
C SER A 327 -1.77 -4.02 18.93
N LEU A 328 -1.61 -5.30 19.27
CA LEU A 328 -2.23 -5.96 20.41
C LEU A 328 -1.15 -6.33 21.42
N ASP A 329 -1.06 -5.59 22.52
CA ASP A 329 -0.08 -5.81 23.60
C ASP A 329 -0.77 -5.82 24.98
N LYS A 330 -0.65 -4.74 25.76
CA LYS A 330 -1.46 -4.45 26.95
C LYS A 330 -2.86 -3.93 26.59
N GLY A 331 -3.08 -3.56 25.33
CA GLY A 331 -4.37 -3.18 24.78
C GLY A 331 -4.37 -3.32 23.27
N TYR A 332 -5.39 -2.77 22.61
CA TYR A 332 -5.47 -2.73 21.15
C TYR A 332 -5.44 -1.28 20.66
N ILE A 333 -4.37 -0.94 19.93
CA ILE A 333 -4.09 0.40 19.40
C ILE A 333 -3.91 0.28 17.89
N CYS A 334 -4.40 1.28 17.16
CA CYS A 334 -4.08 1.44 15.75
C CYS A 334 -3.20 2.67 15.54
N SER A 335 -2.09 2.48 14.85
CA SER A 335 -1.25 3.55 14.30
C SER A 335 -1.54 3.70 12.81
N ILE A 336 -2.09 4.83 12.43
CA ILE A 336 -2.55 5.11 11.07
C ILE A 336 -1.59 6.12 10.45
N SER A 337 -1.07 5.80 9.27
CA SER A 337 -0.32 6.74 8.44
C SER A 337 -1.17 7.13 7.23
N GLY A 338 -1.18 8.41 6.89
CA GLY A 338 -1.90 8.91 5.73
C GLY A 338 -1.24 10.10 5.08
N LYS A 339 -1.71 10.40 3.87
CA LYS A 339 -1.28 11.56 3.08
C LYS A 339 -2.45 12.44 2.77
N ARG A 340 -2.19 13.75 2.76
CA ARG A 340 -3.22 14.75 2.51
C ARG A 340 -3.77 14.60 1.09
N ARG A 341 -5.08 14.74 0.94
CA ARG A 341 -5.72 14.86 -0.37
C ARG A 341 -5.19 16.10 -1.11
N LEU A 342 -4.72 15.90 -2.32
CA LEU A 342 -4.34 16.94 -3.28
C LEU A 342 -5.57 17.46 -4.02
N ALA A 343 -5.59 18.77 -4.27
CA ALA A 343 -6.74 19.46 -4.84
C ALA A 343 -6.92 19.29 -6.36
N PHE A 344 -5.91 18.76 -7.07
CA PHE A 344 -5.86 18.79 -8.53
C PHE A 344 -5.92 17.41 -9.15
#